data_AF-A0A371E0P2-F1
#
_entry.id   AF-A0A371E0P2-F1
#
_cell.length_a   1.000
_cell.length_b   1.000
_cell.length_c   1.000
_cell.angle_alpha   90.00
_cell.angle_beta   90.00
_cell.angle_gamma   90.00
#
_symmetry.space_group_name_H-M   'P 1'
#
loop_
_entity.id
_entity.type
_entity.pdbx_description
1 polymer ?
#
loop_
_entity_poly.entity_id
_entity_poly.type
_entity_poly.pdbx_seq_one_letter_code
_entity_poly.pdbx_strand_id
1 'polypeptide(L)'
;MWKLKVSECKEDESVRSVNHHIGRHYWEFDPYLGTKEERAQVEQVRQEFTINRFKFKHSSNRLMRLQFEREKGLKMEASKMKNESEEDISEEVVESRLKRGLRSLSILQTEDGFWPTDYSGPLFLLSGLVIGLSVTGVLNEALTPDHQCEMRRFLFNHQ
;
A
#
# COMPACT_ATOMS: atom_id res chain seq x y z
N MET A 1 5.58 -0.22 12.75
CA MET A 1 5.05 -0.65 11.43
C MET A 1 4.79 0.58 10.58
N TRP A 2 4.66 0.40 9.27
CA TRP A 2 4.29 1.48 8.37
C TRP A 2 2.79 1.79 8.46
N LYS A 3 2.46 3.07 8.56
CA LYS A 3 1.11 3.62 8.52
C LYS A 3 0.93 4.46 7.28
N LEU A 4 -0.12 4.20 6.52
CA LEU A 4 -0.55 5.08 5.46
C LEU A 4 -1.22 6.30 6.08
N LYS A 5 -0.71 7.49 5.79
CA LYS A 5 -1.37 8.76 6.04
C LYS A 5 -2.03 9.24 4.76
N VAL A 6 -3.22 9.81 4.91
CA VAL A 6 -3.99 10.43 3.82
C VAL A 6 -4.37 11.85 4.26
N SER A 7 -4.42 12.78 3.31
CA SER A 7 -4.95 14.15 3.42
C SER A 7 -4.96 14.74 4.84
N GLU A 8 -3.78 15.08 5.35
CA GLU A 8 -3.65 15.75 6.64
C GLU A 8 -3.74 17.28 6.45
N CYS A 9 -4.75 17.91 7.06
CA CYS A 9 -4.91 19.38 7.06
C CYS A 9 -3.89 20.13 7.91
N LYS A 10 -2.87 19.46 8.47
CA LYS A 10 -1.83 20.13 9.23
C LYS A 10 -0.83 20.73 8.25
N GLU A 11 -0.79 22.06 8.19
CA GLU A 11 0.28 22.76 7.48
C GLU A 11 1.59 22.53 8.23
N ASP A 12 2.46 21.73 7.63
CA ASP A 12 3.87 21.69 7.99
C ASP A 12 4.54 22.87 7.29
N GLU A 13 5.29 23.71 8.02
CA GLU A 13 6.00 24.86 7.45
C GLU A 13 6.91 24.47 6.28
N SER A 14 7.39 23.21 6.26
CA SER A 14 8.26 22.66 5.22
C SER A 14 7.52 22.23 3.95
N VAL A 15 6.19 22.06 3.98
CA VAL A 15 5.41 21.59 2.82
C VAL A 15 4.21 22.50 2.54
N ARG A 16 4.35 23.37 1.55
CA ARG A 16 3.26 24.23 1.08
C ARG A 16 2.26 23.46 0.22
N SER A 17 0.97 23.79 0.35
CA SER A 17 -0.09 23.27 -0.51
C SER A 17 -1.02 24.39 -0.96
N VAL A 18 -1.54 24.25 -2.19
CA VAL A 18 -2.58 25.12 -2.76
C VAL A 18 -3.99 24.52 -2.63
N ASN A 19 -4.11 23.32 -2.08
CA ASN A 19 -5.35 22.55 -1.97
C ASN A 19 -5.50 21.85 -0.61
N HIS A 20 -4.86 22.38 0.45
CA HIS A 20 -4.90 21.82 1.81
C HIS A 20 -4.51 20.33 1.89
N HIS A 21 -3.57 19.91 1.05
CA HIS A 21 -3.07 18.53 0.94
C HIS A 21 -4.13 17.47 0.58
N ILE A 22 -5.30 17.88 0.07
CA ILE A 22 -6.32 16.96 -0.44
C ILE A 22 -5.74 16.07 -1.55
N GLY A 23 -6.03 14.77 -1.51
CA GLY A 23 -5.50 13.77 -2.44
C GLY A 23 -4.09 13.25 -2.11
N ARG A 24 -3.41 13.80 -1.09
CA ARG A 24 -2.06 13.38 -0.72
C ARG A 24 -2.11 12.10 0.10
N HIS A 25 -1.19 11.17 -0.18
CA HIS A 25 -0.93 10.03 0.68
C HIS A 25 0.57 9.75 0.79
N TYR A 26 0.99 9.26 1.94
CA TYR A 26 2.39 8.89 2.20
C TYR A 26 2.47 7.86 3.32
N TRP A 27 3.60 7.15 3.43
CA TRP A 27 3.81 6.18 4.49
C TRP A 27 4.71 6.76 5.58
N GLU A 28 4.31 6.60 6.83
CA GLU A 28 5.07 6.99 8.01
C GLU A 28 5.37 5.75 8.85
N PHE A 29 6.61 5.62 9.33
CA PHE A 29 6.98 4.52 10.21
C PHE A 29 6.72 4.88 11.67
N ASP A 30 5.96 4.03 12.37
CA ASP A 30 5.70 4.17 13.81
C ASP A 30 6.06 2.86 14.54
N PRO A 31 7.10 2.83 15.39
CA PRO A 31 7.53 1.61 16.10
C PRO A 31 6.53 1.13 17.16
N TYR A 32 5.60 1.98 17.59
CA TYR A 32 4.59 1.71 18.61
C TYR A 32 3.20 1.41 18.03
N LEU A 33 3.02 1.62 16.72
CA LEU A 33 1.75 1.33 16.06
C LEU A 33 1.39 -0.15 16.04
N GLY A 34 0.13 -0.41 16.38
CA GLY A 34 -0.54 -1.69 16.26
C GLY A 34 -0.17 -2.73 17.32
N THR A 35 -1.05 -3.70 17.51
CA THR A 35 -0.89 -4.85 18.41
C THR A 35 0.19 -5.82 17.92
N LYS A 36 0.58 -6.78 18.75
CA LYS A 36 1.56 -7.81 18.34
C LYS A 36 1.01 -8.64 17.18
N GLU A 37 -0.28 -8.92 17.21
CA GLU A 37 -1.02 -9.67 16.21
C GLU A 37 -1.05 -8.93 14.87
N GLU A 38 -1.33 -7.62 14.89
CA GLU A 38 -1.33 -6.79 13.68
C GLU A 38 0.06 -6.67 13.06
N ARG A 39 1.11 -6.55 13.89
CA ARG A 39 2.49 -6.54 13.42
C ARG A 39 2.88 -7.89 12.81
N ALA A 40 2.43 -9.00 13.40
CA ALA A 40 2.65 -10.33 12.86
C ALA A 40 1.96 -10.50 11.49
N GLN A 41 0.74 -9.98 11.31
CA GLN A 41 0.04 -9.99 10.02
C GLN A 41 0.80 -9.20 8.94
N VAL A 42 1.34 -8.03 9.29
CA VAL A 42 2.18 -7.25 8.38
C VAL A 42 3.43 -8.04 7.94
N GLU A 43 4.08 -8.73 8.88
CA GLU A 43 5.25 -9.52 8.56
C GLU A 43 4.91 -10.77 7.73
N GLN A 44 3.77 -11.41 8.01
CA GLN A 44 3.25 -12.50 7.18
C GLN A 44 3.04 -12.04 5.73
N VAL A 45 2.40 -10.88 5.51
CA VAL A 45 2.19 -10.34 4.16
C VAL A 45 3.51 -10.05 3.44
N ARG A 46 4.53 -9.56 4.16
CA ARG A 46 5.87 -9.35 3.58
C ARG A 46 6.50 -10.67 3.16
N GLN A 47 6.45 -11.69 4.01
CA GLN A 47 6.97 -13.02 3.71
C GLN A 47 6.25 -13.66 2.52
N GLU A 48 4.93 -13.57 2.48
CA GLU A 48 4.12 -14.05 1.36
C GLU A 48 4.49 -13.36 0.06
N PHE A 49 4.72 -12.04 0.08
CA PHE A 49 5.19 -11.31 -1.10
C PHE A 49 6.57 -11.80 -1.55
N THR A 50 7.52 -11.95 -0.62
CA THR A 50 8.86 -12.45 -0.93
C THR A 50 8.83 -13.87 -1.51
N ILE A 51 8.01 -14.77 -0.96
CA ILE A 51 7.84 -16.13 -1.50
C ILE A 51 7.29 -16.09 -2.93
N ASN A 52 6.32 -15.20 -3.20
CA ASN A 52 5.63 -15.12 -4.49
C ASN A 52 6.24 -14.13 -5.49
N ARG A 53 7.39 -13.51 -5.18
CA ARG A 53 8.00 -12.42 -5.95
C ARG A 53 8.29 -12.72 -7.43
N PHE A 54 8.46 -14.00 -7.77
CA PHE A 54 8.66 -14.42 -9.16
C PHE A 54 7.35 -14.69 -9.90
N LYS A 55 6.27 -14.93 -9.16
CA LYS A 55 4.93 -15.17 -9.71
C LYS A 55 4.14 -13.87 -9.87
N PHE A 56 4.24 -12.97 -8.90
CA PHE A 56 3.56 -11.68 -8.91
C PHE A 56 4.56 -10.57 -8.60
N LYS A 57 4.69 -9.63 -9.54
CA LYS A 57 5.63 -8.50 -9.41
C LYS A 57 5.08 -7.33 -8.60
N HIS A 58 3.77 -7.28 -8.37
CA HIS A 58 3.12 -6.17 -7.66
C HIS A 58 2.71 -6.57 -6.23
N SER A 59 2.82 -5.62 -5.31
CA SER A 59 2.46 -5.76 -3.89
C SER A 59 0.96 -5.97 -3.63
N SER A 60 0.11 -5.78 -4.66
CA SER A 60 -1.36 -5.81 -4.58
C SER A 60 -1.95 -4.88 -3.51
N ASN A 61 -1.21 -3.83 -3.14
CA ASN A 61 -1.57 -2.90 -2.05
C ASN A 61 -1.93 -3.61 -0.73
N ARG A 62 -1.31 -4.76 -0.42
CA ARG A 62 -1.74 -5.59 0.72
C ARG A 62 -1.63 -4.90 2.08
N LEU A 63 -0.55 -4.16 2.32
CA LEU A 63 -0.39 -3.41 3.58
C LEU A 63 -1.45 -2.31 3.73
N MET A 64 -1.72 -1.57 2.65
CA MET A 64 -2.80 -0.58 2.62
C MET A 64 -4.16 -1.22 2.90
N ARG A 65 -4.48 -2.32 2.20
CA ARG A 65 -5.74 -3.04 2.38
C ARG A 65 -5.93 -3.47 3.84
N LEU A 66 -4.90 -4.05 4.47
CA LEU A 66 -4.94 -4.43 5.89
C LEU A 66 -5.24 -3.22 6.79
N GLN A 67 -4.69 -2.04 6.49
CA GLN A 67 -4.99 -0.83 7.28
C GLN A 67 -6.44 -0.38 7.11
N PHE A 68 -6.93 -0.29 5.88
CA PHE A 68 -8.33 0.10 5.62
C PHE A 68 -9.34 -0.87 6.24
N GLU A 69 -9.07 -2.17 6.21
CA GLU A 69 -9.93 -3.17 6.86
C GLU A 69 -10.02 -2.95 8.37
N ARG A 70 -8.90 -2.61 9.02
CA ARG A 70 -8.86 -2.31 10.45
C ARG A 70 -9.59 -1.01 10.77
N GLU A 71 -9.29 0.06 10.05
CA GLU A 71 -9.85 1.40 10.32
C GLU A 71 -11.36 1.46 10.07
N LYS A 72 -11.85 0.76 9.04
CA LYS A 72 -13.29 0.74 8.71
C LYS A 72 -14.05 -0.39 9.39
N GLY A 73 -13.37 -1.34 10.05
CA GLY A 73 -14.00 -2.51 10.66
C GLY A 73 -14.67 -3.45 9.65
N LEU A 74 -14.34 -3.34 8.36
CA LEU A 74 -14.91 -4.12 7.27
C LEU A 74 -13.82 -5.04 6.70
N LYS A 75 -14.04 -6.35 6.74
CA LYS A 75 -13.15 -7.30 6.06
C LYS A 75 -13.46 -7.29 4.57
N MET A 76 -12.45 -7.15 3.70
CA MET A 76 -12.68 -7.47 2.29
C MET A 76 -12.88 -8.97 2.17
N GLU A 77 -14.02 -9.38 1.62
CA GLU A 77 -14.27 -10.79 1.39
C GLU A 77 -13.27 -11.35 0.36
N ALA A 78 -12.25 -12.04 0.84
CA ALA A 78 -11.39 -12.88 0.03
C ALA A 78 -12.15 -14.18 -0.30
N SER A 79 -13.06 -14.15 -1.27
CA SER A 79 -13.63 -15.40 -1.76
C SER A 79 -12.58 -16.14 -2.58
N LYS A 80 -12.32 -17.41 -2.26
CA LYS A 80 -11.75 -18.36 -3.22
C LYS A 80 -12.68 -18.38 -4.43
N MET A 81 -12.32 -17.65 -5.49
CA MET A 81 -13.06 -17.71 -6.75
C MET A 81 -12.97 -19.15 -7.25
N LYS A 82 -14.11 -19.83 -7.40
CA LYS A 82 -14.15 -20.98 -8.30
C LYS A 82 -13.97 -20.42 -9.70
N ASN A 83 -13.02 -20.98 -10.45
CA ASN A 83 -12.97 -20.74 -11.88
C ASN A 83 -14.20 -21.44 -12.46
N GLU A 84 -15.25 -20.67 -12.73
CA GLU A 84 -16.43 -21.11 -13.46
C GLU A 84 -16.06 -21.14 -14.95
N SER A 85 -16.57 -22.12 -15.70
CA SER A 85 -16.43 -22.17 -17.16
C SER A 85 -17.22 -21.01 -17.79
N GLU A 86 -16.89 -20.60 -19.02
CA GLU A 86 -17.64 -19.55 -19.73
C GLU A 86 -19.13 -19.89 -19.91
N GLU A 87 -19.46 -21.19 -19.91
CA GLU A 87 -20.83 -21.71 -20.00
C GLU A 87 -21.65 -21.50 -18.71
N ASP A 88 -21.01 -21.28 -17.57
CA ASP A 88 -21.66 -21.10 -16.25
C ASP A 88 -21.93 -19.61 -15.91
N ILE A 89 -21.61 -18.67 -16.80
CA ILE A 89 -21.73 -17.22 -16.54
C ILE A 89 -23.17 -16.76 -16.79
N SER A 90 -23.96 -16.61 -15.71
CA SER A 90 -25.31 -16.01 -15.76
C SER A 90 -25.30 -14.51 -15.44
N GLU A 91 -26.39 -13.80 -15.75
CA GLU A 91 -26.56 -12.38 -15.42
C GLU A 91 -26.49 -12.15 -13.90
N GLU A 92 -27.11 -13.02 -13.10
CA GLU A 92 -27.09 -12.95 -11.63
C GLU A 92 -25.68 -13.13 -11.07
N VAL A 93 -24.87 -14.01 -11.70
CA VAL A 93 -23.47 -14.20 -11.32
C VAL A 93 -22.67 -12.92 -11.59
N VAL A 94 -22.87 -12.29 -12.75
CA VAL A 94 -22.22 -11.02 -13.11
C VAL A 94 -22.64 -9.90 -12.15
N GLU A 95 -23.93 -9.75 -11.89
CA GLU A 95 -24.47 -8.72 -11.00
C GLU A 95 -23.90 -8.87 -9.57
N SER A 96 -23.90 -10.09 -9.04
CA SER A 96 -23.34 -10.40 -7.73
C SER A 96 -21.84 -10.06 -7.66
N ARG A 97 -21.07 -10.45 -8.68
CA ARG A 97 -19.63 -10.15 -8.77
C ARG A 97 -19.35 -8.66 -8.90
N LEU A 98 -20.14 -7.93 -9.69
CA LEU A 98 -20.01 -6.49 -9.85
C LEU A 98 -20.31 -5.76 -8.54
N LYS A 99 -21.43 -6.09 -7.87
CA LYS A 99 -21.79 -5.54 -6.57
C LYS A 99 -20.68 -5.74 -5.54
N ARG A 100 -20.06 -6.93 -5.53
CA ARG A 100 -18.92 -7.23 -4.65
C ARG A 100 -17.67 -6.43 -5.01
N GLY A 101 -17.36 -6.30 -6.30
CA GLY A 101 -16.23 -5.50 -6.79
C GLY A 101 -16.38 -4.02 -6.40
N LEU A 102 -17.56 -3.45 -6.62
CA LEU A 102 -17.89 -2.07 -6.25
C LEU A 102 -17.80 -1.84 -4.74
N ARG A 103 -18.34 -2.76 -3.92
CA ARG A 103 -18.20 -2.70 -2.45
C ARG A 103 -16.74 -2.78 -2.01
N SER A 104 -15.93 -3.63 -2.66
CA SER A 104 -14.51 -3.75 -2.33
C SER A 104 -13.75 -2.48 -2.67
N LEU A 105 -14.06 -1.83 -3.80
CA LEU A 105 -13.47 -0.56 -4.18
C LEU A 105 -13.93 0.57 -3.24
N SER A 106 -15.20 0.64 -2.85
CA SER A 106 -15.68 1.69 -1.94
C SER A 106 -15.02 1.64 -0.56
N ILE A 107 -14.68 0.44 -0.07
CA ILE A 107 -13.91 0.28 1.18
C ILE A 107 -12.53 0.96 1.07
N LEU A 108 -11.93 1.05 -0.12
CA LEU A 108 -10.62 1.66 -0.31
C LEU A 108 -10.64 3.17 -0.56
N GLN A 109 -11.82 3.79 -0.65
CA GLN A 109 -11.95 5.23 -0.85
C GLN A 109 -11.65 5.99 0.44
N THR A 110 -10.89 7.08 0.38
CA THR A 110 -10.63 7.97 1.50
C THR A 110 -11.82 8.90 1.76
N GLU A 111 -11.81 9.59 2.90
CA GLU A 111 -12.88 10.52 3.28
C GLU A 111 -13.05 11.69 2.31
N ASP A 112 -11.95 12.16 1.72
CA ASP A 112 -11.92 13.19 0.67
C ASP A 112 -12.07 12.62 -0.76
N GLY A 113 -12.40 11.33 -0.88
CA GLY A 113 -12.95 10.73 -2.09
C GLY A 113 -11.95 10.11 -3.06
N PHE A 114 -10.64 10.14 -2.78
CA PHE A 114 -9.64 9.50 -3.65
C PHE A 114 -9.33 8.06 -3.23
N TRP A 115 -8.57 7.34 -4.07
CA TRP A 115 -8.08 6.00 -3.77
C TRP A 115 -6.55 6.01 -3.72
N PRO A 116 -5.93 5.88 -2.53
CA PRO A 116 -4.49 5.70 -2.45
C PRO A 116 -4.10 4.40 -3.16
N THR A 117 -2.96 4.42 -3.83
CA THR A 117 -2.41 3.24 -4.49
C THR A 117 -0.90 3.34 -4.59
N ASP A 118 -0.24 2.20 -4.50
CA ASP A 118 1.11 2.05 -5.00
C ASP A 118 1.13 2.40 -6.50
N TYR A 119 1.99 3.36 -6.87
CA TYR A 119 2.25 3.80 -8.25
C TYR A 119 3.72 3.56 -8.63
N SER A 120 4.26 2.42 -8.20
CA SER A 120 5.59 1.97 -8.58
C SER A 120 5.62 1.37 -9.99
N GLY A 121 6.82 1.19 -10.52
CA GLY A 121 7.07 0.55 -11.81
C GLY A 121 8.51 0.72 -12.28
N PRO A 122 8.99 1.95 -12.47
CA PRO A 122 10.36 2.19 -12.91
C PRO A 122 11.39 1.82 -11.83
N LEU A 123 12.26 0.84 -12.13
CA LEU A 123 13.30 0.36 -11.20
C LEU A 123 14.58 1.23 -11.14
N PHE A 124 14.60 2.38 -11.81
CA PHE A 124 15.76 3.28 -11.84
C PHE A 124 15.61 4.53 -10.95
N LEU A 125 14.40 4.86 -10.49
CA LEU A 125 14.16 6.06 -9.67
C LEU A 125 14.84 5.97 -8.31
N LEU A 126 14.81 4.78 -7.71
CA LEU A 126 15.39 4.54 -6.38
C LEU A 126 16.91 4.76 -6.37
N SER A 127 17.60 4.28 -7.41
CA SER A 127 19.05 4.44 -7.54
C SER A 127 19.44 5.92 -7.65
N GLY A 128 18.70 6.70 -8.44
CA GLY A 128 18.92 8.13 -8.57
C GLY A 128 18.74 8.88 -7.24
N LEU A 129 17.69 8.54 -6.49
CA LEU A 129 17.45 9.11 -5.16
C LEU A 129 18.60 8.81 -4.19
N VAL A 130 19.04 7.54 -4.09
CA VAL A 130 20.11 7.14 -3.17
C VAL A 130 21.44 7.82 -3.52
N ILE A 131 21.79 7.89 -4.79
CA ILE A 131 23.02 8.57 -5.24
C ILE A 131 22.94 10.06 -4.94
N GLY A 132 21.81 10.72 -5.27
CA GLY A 132 21.61 12.14 -5.03
C GLY A 132 21.76 12.51 -3.56
N LEU A 133 21.06 11.78 -2.67
CA LEU A 133 21.12 12.01 -1.22
C LEU A 133 22.50 11.71 -0.61
N SER A 134 23.22 10.74 -1.18
CA SER A 134 24.60 10.42 -0.77
C SER A 134 25.55 11.56 -1.12
N VAL A 135 25.49 12.08 -2.35
CA VAL A 135 26.34 13.18 -2.83
C VAL A 135 26.06 14.48 -2.06
N THR A 136 24.81 14.74 -1.68
CA THR A 136 24.45 15.94 -0.91
C THR A 136 24.67 15.80 0.60
N GLY A 137 25.08 14.62 1.08
CA GLY A 137 25.41 14.39 2.49
C GLY A 137 24.21 14.25 3.44
N VAL A 138 22.98 14.16 2.92
CA VAL A 138 21.74 14.12 3.72
C VAL A 138 21.04 12.75 3.70
N LEU A 139 21.74 11.70 3.24
CA LEU A 139 21.18 10.35 3.08
C LEU A 139 20.49 9.82 4.35
N ASN A 140 21.17 9.88 5.49
CA ASN A 140 20.64 9.33 6.76
C ASN A 140 19.62 10.25 7.44
N GLU A 141 19.58 11.53 7.06
CA GLU A 141 18.57 12.47 7.52
C GLU A 141 17.25 12.24 6.77
N ALA A 142 17.32 12.12 5.43
CA ALA A 142 16.15 11.89 4.59
C ALA A 142 15.63 10.45 4.66
N LEU A 143 16.50 9.45 4.79
CA LEU A 143 16.15 8.03 4.79
C LEU A 143 16.56 7.37 6.10
N THR A 144 15.61 7.28 7.03
CA THR A 144 15.78 6.57 8.30
C THR A 144 16.16 5.09 8.08
N PRO A 145 16.70 4.39 9.11
CA PRO A 145 17.02 2.96 9.00
C PRO A 145 15.86 2.09 8.52
N ASP A 146 14.62 2.43 8.88
CA ASP A 146 13.42 1.73 8.43
C ASP A 146 13.15 1.95 6.95
N HIS A 147 13.30 3.19 6.43
CA HIS A 147 13.24 3.46 4.99
C HIS A 147 14.27 2.62 4.24
N GLN A 148 15.52 2.64 4.70
CA GLN A 148 16.60 1.87 4.08
C GLN A 148 16.33 0.36 4.10
N CYS A 149 15.71 -0.14 5.19
CA CYS A 149 15.28 -1.53 5.29
C CYS A 149 14.23 -1.89 4.23
N GLU A 150 13.19 -1.08 4.07
CA GLU A 150 12.16 -1.30 3.03
C GLU A 150 12.71 -1.16 1.61
N MET A 151 13.57 -0.18 1.37
CA MET A 151 14.20 0.02 0.06
C MET A 151 15.04 -1.20 -0.33
N ARG A 152 15.82 -1.76 0.61
CA ARG A 152 16.53 -3.03 0.38
C ARG A 152 15.56 -4.18 0.14
N ARG A 153 14.51 -4.32 0.95
CA ARG A 153 13.48 -5.34 0.76
C ARG A 153 12.83 -5.24 -0.63
N PHE A 154 12.51 -4.02 -1.08
CA PHE A 154 11.98 -3.77 -2.41
C PHE A 154 12.96 -4.25 -3.48
N LEU A 155 14.23 -3.82 -3.43
CA LEU A 155 15.25 -4.23 -4.40
C LEU A 155 15.43 -5.76 -4.46
N PHE A 156 15.58 -6.43 -3.32
CA PHE A 156 15.74 -7.88 -3.27
C PHE A 156 14.51 -8.65 -3.75
N ASN A 157 13.31 -8.08 -3.61
CA ASN A 157 12.11 -8.70 -4.14
C ASN A 157 11.97 -8.54 -5.67
N HIS A 158 12.67 -7.58 -6.28
CA HIS A 158 12.57 -7.28 -7.72
C HIS A 158 13.80 -7.69 -8.54
N GLN A 159 14.83 -8.24 -7.90
CA GLN A 159 15.90 -9.01 -8.56
C GLN A 159 15.35 -10.34 -9.10
#